data_AF-A0A1X7REE4-F1
#
_entry.id   AF-A0A1X7REE4-F1
#
_cell.length_a   1.000
_cell.length_b   1.000
_cell.length_c   1.000
_cell.angle_alpha   90.00
_cell.angle_beta   90.00
_cell.angle_gamma   90.00
#
_symmetry.space_group_name_H-M   'P 1'
#
loop_
_entity.id
_entity.type
_entity.pdbx_description
1 polymer ?
#
loop_
_entity_poly.entity_id
_entity_poly.type
_entity_poly.pdbx_seq_one_letter_code
_entity_poly.pdbx_strand_id
1 'polypeptide(L)'
;MMYVVINLALVAMTFEDWSAAAAHLKGLQSITRMRGGMKFLEARPSLHFKLDRIDLIWALSVGKERFFPHPHVKWESVVSVPYTPLPDNLYEPPLYWNDHFATLFRDFQYVALRVNRNRLVFGRHNPAGFQWQLNSLQSRLFCLEGQLMNPIEELLRFALLALMTTTFRAPGHIISYRWIAAKVEAAYKESGIGSIPQYHALHVWTLMVASFTVTGTSEPWIRKAWQETTGGSLWTEVRSHLQRIVWIELLHDKAGEDTYRRLEHAQRGKPAAANLFWSQWSCQSMPAISRDGPSKQD
;
A
#
# COMPACT_ATOMS: atom_id res chain seq x y z
N MET A 1 18.76 14.74 14.54
CA MET A 1 19.52 13.47 14.63
C MET A 1 18.74 12.28 14.04
N MET A 2 17.62 11.81 14.61
CA MET A 2 16.90 10.63 14.08
C MET A 2 16.45 10.77 12.60
N TYR A 3 15.97 11.95 12.19
CA TYR A 3 15.62 12.19 10.78
C TYR A 3 16.80 12.02 9.81
N VAL A 4 18.02 12.30 10.25
CA VAL A 4 19.23 12.09 9.42
C VAL A 4 19.43 10.59 9.22
N VAL A 5 19.36 9.80 10.30
CA VAL A 5 19.54 8.35 10.22
C VAL A 5 18.42 7.68 9.40
N ILE A 6 17.18 8.19 9.50
CA ILE A 6 16.06 7.79 8.63
C ILE A 6 16.39 8.02 7.15
N ASN A 7 16.86 9.21 6.81
CA ASN A 7 17.20 9.52 5.42
C ASN A 7 18.37 8.67 4.92
N LEU A 8 19.39 8.42 5.74
CA LEU A 8 20.49 7.53 5.40
C LEU A 8 20.01 6.09 5.18
N ALA A 9 19.10 5.58 6.00
CA ALA A 9 18.47 4.28 5.79
C ALA A 9 17.72 4.23 4.45
N LEU A 10 16.92 5.26 4.13
CA LEU A 10 16.21 5.35 2.86
C LEU A 10 17.14 5.40 1.65
N VAL A 11 18.25 6.15 1.75
CA VAL A 11 19.28 6.20 0.70
C VAL A 11 19.91 4.82 0.53
N ALA A 12 20.30 4.15 1.61
CA ALA A 12 20.85 2.79 1.54
C ALA A 12 19.87 1.80 0.89
N MET A 13 18.58 1.83 1.27
CA MET A 13 17.54 1.00 0.65
C MET A 13 17.33 1.30 -0.83
N THR A 14 17.43 2.57 -1.21
CA THR A 14 17.30 3.01 -2.61
C THR A 14 18.42 2.45 -3.47
N PHE A 15 19.65 2.46 -2.96
CA PHE A 15 20.81 1.87 -3.63
C PHE A 15 20.99 0.38 -3.36
N GLU A 16 19.99 -0.25 -2.74
CA GLU A 16 19.99 -1.68 -2.40
C GLU A 16 21.17 -2.13 -1.51
N ASP A 17 21.79 -1.19 -0.79
CA ASP A 17 22.75 -1.50 0.27
C ASP A 17 21.98 -1.91 1.53
N TRP A 18 21.47 -3.14 1.49
CA TRP A 18 20.69 -3.71 2.59
C TRP A 18 21.52 -3.90 3.87
N SER A 19 22.84 -3.95 3.77
CA SER A 19 23.75 -4.02 4.92
C SER A 19 23.77 -2.68 5.66
N ALA A 20 24.01 -1.57 4.94
CA ALA A 20 23.96 -0.24 5.51
C ALA A 20 22.55 0.13 6.01
N ALA A 21 21.50 -0.22 5.25
CA ALA A 21 20.12 -0.03 5.67
C ALA A 21 19.83 -0.73 7.00
N ALA A 22 20.25 -1.99 7.16
CA ALA A 22 20.10 -2.74 8.40
C ALA A 22 20.87 -2.10 9.56
N ALA A 23 22.09 -1.61 9.32
CA ALA A 23 22.89 -0.93 10.35
C ALA A 23 22.20 0.36 10.83
N HIS A 24 21.65 1.17 9.92
CA HIS A 24 20.90 2.37 10.26
C HIS A 24 19.60 2.05 11.03
N LEU A 25 18.86 1.01 10.63
CA LEU A 25 17.67 0.56 11.34
C LEU A 25 17.95 0.05 12.75
N LYS A 26 19.01 -0.76 12.94
CA LYS A 26 19.49 -1.19 14.27
C LYS A 26 19.88 0.01 15.14
N GLY A 27 20.54 1.01 14.55
CA GLY A 27 20.85 2.27 15.22
C GLY A 27 19.58 3.01 15.66
N LEU A 28 18.61 3.17 14.76
CA LEU A 28 17.32 3.81 15.06
C LEU A 28 16.56 3.08 16.18
N GLN A 29 16.50 1.75 16.12
CA GLN A 29 15.88 0.92 17.16
C GLN A 29 16.55 1.14 18.52
N SER A 30 17.89 1.19 18.55
CA SER A 30 18.66 1.44 19.76
C SER A 30 18.40 2.83 20.34
N ILE A 31 18.39 3.88 19.51
CA ILE A 31 18.09 5.25 19.95
C ILE A 31 16.65 5.33 20.47
N THR A 32 15.68 4.72 19.79
CA THR A 32 14.28 4.67 20.25
C THR A 32 14.18 3.99 21.61
N ARG A 33 14.84 2.84 21.80
CA ARG A 33 14.88 2.14 23.09
C ARG A 33 15.45 3.01 24.20
N MET A 34 16.60 3.66 23.96
CA MET A 34 17.23 4.57 24.93
C MET A 34 16.35 5.78 25.28
N ARG A 35 15.48 6.21 24.36
CA ARG A 35 14.61 7.38 24.56
C ARG A 35 13.26 7.04 25.20
N GLY A 36 13.03 5.79 25.61
CA GLY A 36 11.78 5.37 26.25
C GLY A 36 10.88 4.47 25.38
N GLY A 37 11.41 3.92 24.28
CA GLY A 37 10.75 2.89 23.48
C GLY A 37 9.46 3.39 22.82
N MET A 38 8.39 2.59 22.90
CA MET A 38 7.12 2.90 22.25
C MET A 38 6.47 4.19 22.79
N LYS A 39 6.58 4.46 24.10
CA LYS A 39 6.09 5.69 24.72
C LYS A 39 6.71 6.94 24.08
N PHE A 40 7.98 6.86 23.68
CA PHE A 40 8.67 7.95 22.98
C PHE A 40 8.13 8.20 21.57
N LEU A 41 7.75 7.12 20.86
CA LEU A 41 7.17 7.17 19.52
C LEU A 41 5.72 7.63 19.54
N GLU A 42 4.91 7.16 20.49
CA GLU A 42 3.52 7.58 20.68
C GLU A 42 3.40 9.09 20.92
N ALA A 43 4.34 9.67 21.68
CA ALA A 43 4.45 11.11 21.87
C ALA A 43 4.91 11.88 20.61
N ARG A 44 5.34 11.18 19.54
CA ARG A 44 5.88 11.78 18.30
C ARG A 44 5.31 11.10 17.04
N PRO A 45 4.02 11.31 16.72
CA PRO A 45 3.34 10.61 15.64
C PRO A 45 4.07 10.69 14.29
N SER A 46 4.51 11.88 13.87
CA SER A 46 5.23 12.04 12.59
C SER A 46 6.52 11.20 12.49
N LEU A 47 7.25 11.09 13.60
CA LEU A 47 8.46 10.25 13.64
C LEU A 47 8.09 8.77 13.60
N HIS A 48 7.11 8.37 14.41
CA HIS A 48 6.61 7.00 14.46
C HIS A 48 6.17 6.54 13.07
N PHE A 49 5.39 7.37 12.36
CA PHE A 49 4.92 7.07 11.00
C PHE A 49 6.09 6.79 10.07
N LYS A 50 7.11 7.65 10.07
CA LYS A 50 8.28 7.46 9.20
C LYS A 50 9.01 6.17 9.53
N LEU A 51 9.18 5.83 10.81
CA LEU A 51 9.80 4.57 11.21
C LEU A 51 8.96 3.38 10.72
N ASP A 52 7.63 3.41 10.88
CA ASP A 52 6.74 2.34 10.42
C ASP A 52 6.79 2.14 8.91
N ARG A 53 6.92 3.23 8.14
CA ARG A 53 7.04 3.17 6.68
C ARG A 53 8.38 2.60 6.23
N ILE A 54 9.48 2.98 6.88
CA ILE A 54 10.81 2.44 6.56
C ILE A 54 10.91 0.97 6.98
N ASP A 55 10.29 0.61 8.10
CA ASP A 55 10.20 -0.78 8.55
C ASP A 55 9.36 -1.64 7.60
N LEU A 56 8.26 -1.09 7.06
CA LEU A 56 7.50 -1.72 5.99
C LEU A 56 8.36 -1.92 4.74
N ILE A 57 9.09 -0.89 4.31
CA ILE A 57 10.00 -0.98 3.17
C ILE A 57 11.00 -2.11 3.37
N TRP A 58 11.66 -2.15 4.53
CA TRP A 58 12.61 -3.21 4.88
C TRP A 58 11.99 -4.61 4.78
N ALA A 59 10.85 -4.80 5.45
CA ALA A 59 10.17 -6.09 5.50
C ALA A 59 9.76 -6.56 4.09
N LEU A 60 9.21 -5.67 3.26
CA LEU A 60 8.75 -6.03 1.91
C LEU A 60 9.87 -6.15 0.88
N SER A 61 11.04 -5.55 1.12
CA SER A 61 12.18 -5.63 0.21
C SER A 61 13.04 -6.86 0.47
N VAL A 62 13.27 -7.20 1.75
CA VAL A 62 14.22 -8.25 2.17
C VAL A 62 13.52 -9.49 2.73
N GLY A 63 12.27 -9.38 3.18
CA GLY A 63 11.55 -10.50 3.79
C GLY A 63 12.05 -10.88 5.18
N LYS A 64 12.64 -9.92 5.91
CA LYS A 64 13.17 -10.12 7.26
C LYS A 64 12.25 -9.54 8.32
N GLU A 65 12.47 -9.96 9.55
CA GLU A 65 11.76 -9.45 10.72
C GLU A 65 11.85 -7.91 10.80
N ARG A 66 10.74 -7.33 11.26
CA ARG A 66 10.56 -5.92 11.51
C ARG A 66 11.39 -5.45 12.71
N PHE A 67 11.96 -4.26 12.62
CA PHE A 67 12.66 -3.62 13.72
C PHE A 67 11.72 -2.93 14.71
N PHE A 68 10.52 -2.54 14.26
CA PHE A 68 9.53 -1.86 15.07
C PHE A 68 8.20 -2.63 15.07
N PRO A 69 8.16 -3.88 15.56
CA PRO A 69 6.91 -4.63 15.66
C PRO A 69 5.98 -3.99 16.70
N HIS A 70 4.70 -3.88 16.38
CA HIS A 70 3.67 -3.54 17.36
C HIS A 70 3.22 -4.83 18.07
N PRO A 71 3.44 -4.95 19.40
CA PRO A 71 3.26 -6.21 20.12
C PRO A 71 1.79 -6.59 20.36
N HIS A 72 0.86 -5.66 20.19
CA HIS A 72 -0.56 -5.88 20.46
C HIS A 72 -1.41 -5.46 19.27
N VAL A 73 -2.09 -6.45 18.72
CA VAL A 73 -3.05 -6.29 17.64
C VAL A 73 -4.45 -6.52 18.20
N LYS A 74 -5.37 -5.60 17.90
CA LYS A 74 -6.81 -5.79 18.12
C LYS A 74 -7.44 -6.25 16.81
N TRP A 75 -8.21 -7.33 16.86
CA TRP A 75 -8.87 -7.90 15.69
C TRP A 75 -10.27 -7.34 15.43
N GLU A 76 -10.86 -6.66 16.42
CA GLU A 76 -12.05 -5.85 16.23
C GLU A 76 -11.82 -4.80 15.13
N SER A 77 -12.90 -4.45 14.42
CA SER A 77 -12.85 -3.42 13.40
C SER A 77 -12.38 -2.09 14.01
N VAL A 78 -11.32 -1.53 13.44
CA VAL A 78 -10.76 -0.24 13.89
C VAL A 78 -11.29 0.96 13.09
N VAL A 79 -12.17 0.67 12.13
CA VAL A 79 -12.73 1.64 11.21
C VAL A 79 -14.24 1.47 11.25
N SER A 80 -14.95 2.45 11.80
CA SER A 80 -16.41 2.38 11.76
C SER A 80 -16.93 2.40 10.32
N VAL A 81 -18.18 1.97 10.13
CA VAL A 81 -18.84 2.06 8.81
C VAL A 81 -18.74 3.51 8.32
N PRO A 82 -18.22 3.76 7.09
CA PRO A 82 -17.88 5.10 6.62
C PRO A 82 -19.12 5.97 6.41
N TYR A 83 -20.21 5.37 5.94
CA TYR A 83 -21.52 5.98 5.71
C TYR A 83 -22.54 4.89 5.36
N THR A 84 -23.82 5.23 5.48
CA THR A 84 -24.96 4.35 5.14
C THR A 84 -25.86 5.07 4.11
N PRO A 85 -26.33 4.39 3.05
CA PRO A 85 -25.98 3.02 2.66
C PRO A 85 -24.55 2.91 2.12
N LEU A 86 -23.94 1.72 2.27
CA LEU A 86 -22.70 1.38 1.58
C LEU A 86 -22.95 1.22 0.07
N PRO A 87 -21.92 1.30 -0.79
CA PRO A 87 -22.09 1.01 -2.21
C PRO A 87 -22.60 -0.42 -2.44
N ASP A 88 -23.67 -0.58 -3.22
CA ASP A 88 -24.32 -1.88 -3.46
C ASP A 88 -23.41 -2.94 -4.10
N ASN A 89 -22.36 -2.50 -4.80
CA ASN A 89 -21.42 -3.37 -5.48
C ASN A 89 -20.15 -3.66 -4.67
N LEU A 90 -20.04 -3.16 -3.43
CA LEU A 90 -18.89 -3.40 -2.56
C LEU A 90 -18.67 -4.91 -2.39
N TYR A 91 -17.43 -5.36 -2.53
CA TYR A 91 -17.14 -6.78 -2.42
C TYR A 91 -17.28 -7.24 -0.97
N GLU A 92 -18.11 -8.26 -0.76
CA GLU A 92 -18.31 -8.87 0.55
C GLU A 92 -17.37 -10.07 0.73
N PRO A 93 -16.55 -10.10 1.79
CA PRO A 93 -15.78 -11.29 2.15
C PRO A 93 -16.69 -12.51 2.32
N PRO A 94 -16.39 -13.65 1.66
CA PRO A 94 -17.09 -14.91 1.87
C PRO A 94 -17.11 -15.34 3.35
N LEU A 95 -18.20 -15.98 3.78
CA LEU A 95 -18.39 -16.43 5.17
C LEU A 95 -17.36 -17.47 5.65
N TYR A 96 -16.70 -18.16 4.73
CA TYR A 96 -15.68 -19.16 5.04
C TYR A 96 -14.26 -18.56 5.14
N TRP A 97 -14.11 -17.25 4.91
CA TRP A 97 -12.81 -16.61 5.14
C TRP A 97 -12.47 -16.59 6.62
N ASN A 98 -11.17 -16.57 6.94
CA ASN A 98 -10.74 -16.32 8.30
C ASN A 98 -11.33 -15.01 8.85
N ASP A 99 -11.98 -15.05 10.01
CA ASP A 99 -12.70 -13.91 10.59
C ASP A 99 -11.82 -12.66 10.80
N HIS A 100 -10.56 -12.88 11.20
CA HIS A 100 -9.60 -11.81 11.39
C HIS A 100 -9.21 -11.18 10.06
N PHE A 101 -9.01 -11.98 9.01
CA PHE A 101 -8.74 -11.48 7.68
C PHE A 101 -9.95 -10.77 7.06
N ALA A 102 -11.15 -11.34 7.18
CA ALA A 102 -12.39 -10.72 6.69
C ALA A 102 -12.65 -9.35 7.35
N THR A 103 -12.38 -9.23 8.65
CA THR A 103 -12.47 -7.95 9.38
C THR A 103 -11.40 -6.96 8.93
N LEU A 104 -10.15 -7.41 8.79
CA LEU A 104 -9.05 -6.58 8.28
C LEU A 104 -9.33 -6.07 6.87
N PHE A 105 -9.80 -6.94 5.98
CA PHE A 105 -10.16 -6.61 4.60
C PHE A 105 -11.25 -5.52 4.57
N ARG A 106 -12.33 -5.67 5.35
CA ARG A 106 -13.37 -4.63 5.47
C ARG A 106 -12.83 -3.31 5.98
N ASP A 107 -11.91 -3.32 6.96
CA ASP A 107 -11.29 -2.09 7.45
C ASP A 107 -10.50 -1.37 6.34
N PHE A 108 -9.81 -2.11 5.46
CA PHE A 108 -9.17 -1.53 4.27
C PHE A 108 -10.20 -0.89 3.32
N GLN A 109 -11.31 -1.59 3.03
CA GLN A 109 -12.39 -1.04 2.21
C GLN A 109 -12.94 0.25 2.80
N TYR A 110 -13.20 0.26 4.11
CA TYR A 110 -13.75 1.43 4.81
C TYR A 110 -12.78 2.61 4.82
N VAL A 111 -11.48 2.38 5.00
CA VAL A 111 -10.48 3.45 4.86
C VAL A 111 -10.52 4.03 3.45
N ALA A 112 -10.53 3.19 2.41
CA ALA A 112 -10.59 3.65 1.03
C ALA A 112 -11.85 4.49 0.76
N LEU A 113 -13.03 4.01 1.17
CA LEU A 113 -14.30 4.73 1.03
C LEU A 113 -14.31 6.06 1.79
N ARG A 114 -13.79 6.11 3.03
CA ARG A 114 -13.68 7.37 3.80
C ARG A 114 -12.81 8.39 3.10
N VAL A 115 -11.66 7.93 2.57
CA VAL A 115 -10.72 8.80 1.87
C VAL A 115 -11.33 9.32 0.57
N ASN A 116 -11.99 8.47 -0.21
CA ASN A 116 -12.61 8.86 -1.47
C ASN A 116 -13.76 9.87 -1.23
N ARG A 117 -14.63 9.60 -0.25
CA ARG A 117 -15.76 10.50 0.07
C ARG A 117 -15.30 11.87 0.57
N ASN A 118 -14.27 11.91 1.42
CA ASN A 118 -13.85 13.14 2.09
C ASN A 118 -12.57 13.74 1.49
N ARG A 119 -12.04 13.23 0.38
CA ARG A 119 -10.79 13.68 -0.29
C ARG A 119 -9.63 13.98 0.69
N LEU A 120 -9.37 13.05 1.62
CA LEU A 120 -8.37 13.18 2.70
C LEU A 120 -8.63 14.30 3.74
N VAL A 121 -9.78 14.98 3.74
CA VAL A 121 -10.14 15.97 4.78
C VAL A 121 -10.02 15.35 6.17
N PHE A 122 -10.50 14.11 6.37
CA PHE A 122 -10.33 13.39 7.63
C PHE A 122 -8.85 13.20 8.02
N GLY A 123 -8.01 12.75 7.09
CA GLY A 123 -6.57 12.56 7.35
C GLY A 123 -5.82 13.87 7.60
N ARG A 124 -6.30 15.00 7.08
CA ARG A 124 -5.75 16.34 7.35
C ARG A 124 -6.14 16.88 8.72
N HIS A 125 -7.39 16.67 9.15
CA HIS A 125 -7.90 17.17 10.43
C HIS A 125 -7.54 16.26 11.60
N ASN A 126 -7.36 14.96 11.37
CA ASN A 126 -6.88 14.01 12.36
C ASN A 126 -5.74 13.12 11.81
N PRO A 127 -4.53 13.68 11.59
CA PRO A 127 -3.39 12.93 11.09
C PRO A 127 -2.98 11.77 12.02
N ALA A 128 -3.07 11.97 13.34
CA ALA A 128 -2.71 10.96 14.33
C ALA A 128 -3.67 9.75 14.28
N GLY A 129 -4.98 10.00 14.16
CA GLY A 129 -5.98 8.94 14.01
C GLY A 129 -5.81 8.17 12.69
N PHE A 130 -5.57 8.87 11.58
CA PHE A 130 -5.32 8.22 10.29
C PHE A 130 -4.05 7.38 10.29
N GLN A 131 -2.96 7.89 10.88
CA GLN A 131 -1.74 7.14 11.08
C GLN A 131 -1.97 5.88 11.93
N TRP A 132 -2.69 6.00 13.04
CA TRP A 132 -2.99 4.87 13.91
C TRP A 132 -3.77 3.78 13.16
N GLN A 133 -4.72 4.15 12.30
CA GLN A 133 -5.44 3.21 11.43
C GLN A 133 -4.49 2.48 10.48
N LEU A 134 -3.61 3.20 9.76
CA LEU A 134 -2.63 2.57 8.86
C LEU A 134 -1.67 1.63 9.60
N ASN A 135 -1.23 2.00 10.79
CA ASN A 135 -0.35 1.18 11.62
C ASN A 135 -1.06 -0.09 12.11
N SER A 136 -2.32 0.02 12.53
CA SER A 136 -3.15 -1.13 12.91
C SER A 136 -3.35 -2.09 11.73
N LEU A 137 -3.67 -1.57 10.54
CA LEU A 137 -3.83 -2.36 9.32
C LEU A 137 -2.54 -3.09 8.96
N GLN A 138 -1.40 -2.39 8.98
CA GLN A 138 -0.09 -2.98 8.69
C GLN A 138 0.26 -4.10 9.69
N SER A 139 0.14 -3.85 10.99
CA SER A 139 0.52 -4.83 11.99
C SER A 139 -0.38 -6.07 11.95
N ARG A 140 -1.67 -5.92 11.65
CA ARG A 140 -2.58 -7.05 11.39
C ARG A 140 -2.17 -7.90 10.19
N LEU A 141 -1.78 -7.28 9.07
CA LEU A 141 -1.29 -8.01 7.89
C LEU A 141 -0.05 -8.85 8.18
N PHE A 142 0.86 -8.34 9.02
CA PHE A 142 2.04 -9.10 9.45
C PHE A 142 1.69 -10.22 10.44
N CYS A 143 0.76 -9.98 11.38
CA CYS A 143 0.36 -11.02 12.33
C CYS A 143 -0.36 -12.20 11.67
N LEU A 144 -0.99 -12.01 10.51
CA LEU A 144 -1.63 -13.10 9.75
C LEU A 144 -0.65 -14.00 9.00
N GLU A 145 0.65 -13.69 8.99
CA GLU A 145 1.65 -14.52 8.33
C GLU A 145 1.64 -15.95 8.88
N GLY A 146 1.48 -16.94 7.99
CA GLY A 146 1.42 -18.36 8.35
C GLY A 146 0.12 -18.81 9.04
N GLN A 147 -0.89 -17.93 9.15
CA GLN A 147 -2.17 -18.26 9.79
C GLN A 147 -3.31 -18.52 8.79
N LEU A 148 -3.13 -18.10 7.52
CA LEU A 148 -4.15 -18.21 6.49
C LEU A 148 -3.98 -19.54 5.74
N MET A 149 -4.99 -20.41 5.87
CA MET A 149 -5.01 -21.72 5.19
C MET A 149 -5.55 -21.63 3.76
N ASN A 150 -6.31 -20.58 3.47
CA ASN A 150 -6.87 -20.34 2.14
C ASN A 150 -5.85 -19.60 1.26
N PRO A 151 -5.41 -20.20 0.14
CA PRO A 151 -4.43 -19.59 -0.76
C PRO A 151 -4.84 -18.21 -1.32
N ILE A 152 -6.15 -17.96 -1.47
CA ILE A 152 -6.66 -16.67 -1.95
C ILE A 152 -6.52 -15.61 -0.86
N GLU A 153 -6.80 -15.95 0.40
CA GLU A 153 -6.62 -15.02 1.52
C GLU A 153 -5.14 -14.63 1.67
N GLU A 154 -4.23 -15.59 1.51
CA GLU A 154 -2.79 -15.34 1.56
C GLU A 154 -2.31 -14.45 0.40
N LEU A 155 -2.79 -14.71 -0.82
CA LEU A 155 -2.55 -13.83 -1.97
C LEU A 155 -3.04 -12.40 -1.70
N LEU A 156 -4.26 -12.25 -1.18
CA LEU A 156 -4.84 -10.95 -0.88
C LEU A 156 -4.11 -10.26 0.27
N ARG A 157 -3.61 -11.00 1.27
CA ARG A 157 -2.74 -10.47 2.33
C ARG A 157 -1.47 -9.85 1.74
N PHE A 158 -0.81 -10.54 0.81
CA PHE A 158 0.36 -9.98 0.11
C PHE A 158 0.00 -8.80 -0.79
N ALA A 159 -1.13 -8.84 -1.50
CA ALA A 159 -1.60 -7.72 -2.32
C ALA A 159 -1.92 -6.48 -1.47
N LEU A 160 -2.53 -6.65 -0.28
CA LEU A 160 -2.76 -5.56 0.66
C LEU A 160 -1.44 -4.99 1.23
N LEU A 161 -0.44 -5.84 1.52
CA LEU A 161 0.91 -5.39 1.88
C LEU A 161 1.56 -4.58 0.75
N ALA A 162 1.44 -5.05 -0.50
CA ALA A 162 1.92 -4.34 -1.68
C ALA A 162 1.19 -2.99 -1.84
N LEU A 163 -0.13 -2.95 -1.66
CA LEU A 163 -0.91 -1.70 -1.67
C LEU A 163 -0.44 -0.72 -0.59
N MET A 164 -0.07 -1.21 0.60
CA MET A 164 0.43 -0.36 1.69
C MET A 164 1.71 0.40 1.34
N THR A 165 2.51 -0.05 0.37
CA THR A 165 3.67 0.70 -0.15
C THR A 165 3.26 2.06 -0.74
N THR A 166 2.03 2.20 -1.21
CA THR A 166 1.53 3.43 -1.83
C THR A 166 1.21 4.54 -0.82
N THR A 167 1.15 4.20 0.47
CA THR A 167 0.85 5.15 1.57
C THR A 167 2.04 6.04 1.92
N PHE A 168 3.23 5.72 1.41
CA PHE A 168 4.46 6.49 1.61
C PHE A 168 5.37 6.37 0.40
N ARG A 169 5.83 7.49 -0.15
CA ARG A 169 6.82 7.50 -1.23
C ARG A 169 8.13 8.09 -0.72
N ALA A 170 9.23 7.39 -0.98
CA ALA A 170 10.56 7.99 -0.85
C ALA A 170 10.75 9.03 -1.96
N PRO A 171 11.30 10.23 -1.66
CA PRO A 171 11.59 11.22 -2.68
C PRO A 171 12.60 10.71 -3.72
N GLY A 172 12.29 10.87 -5.00
CA GLY A 172 13.27 10.84 -6.10
C GLY A 172 13.71 9.46 -6.60
N HIS A 173 13.39 8.35 -5.92
CA HIS A 173 13.85 7.02 -6.35
C HIS A 173 12.88 5.88 -6.05
N ILE A 174 12.99 4.82 -6.86
CA ILE A 174 12.17 3.61 -6.80
C ILE A 174 12.87 2.63 -5.86
N ILE A 175 12.17 2.19 -4.82
CA ILE A 175 12.65 1.13 -3.95
C ILE A 175 12.24 -0.22 -4.56
N SER A 176 13.21 -1.14 -4.66
CA SER A 176 12.95 -2.51 -5.13
C SER A 176 12.24 -3.32 -4.05
N TYR A 177 10.98 -3.68 -4.31
CA TYR A 177 10.16 -4.55 -3.46
C TYR A 177 10.24 -6.03 -3.88
N ARG A 178 11.46 -6.52 -4.19
CA ARG A 178 11.68 -7.85 -4.80
C ARG A 178 11.08 -9.01 -4.01
N TRP A 179 11.16 -8.98 -2.69
CA TRP A 179 10.69 -10.09 -1.86
C TRP A 179 9.16 -10.20 -1.93
N ILE A 180 8.45 -9.09 -1.74
CA ILE A 180 6.98 -9.11 -1.83
C ILE A 180 6.51 -9.38 -3.27
N ALA A 181 7.24 -8.89 -4.29
CA ALA A 181 6.92 -9.20 -5.69
C ALA A 181 6.97 -10.73 -5.95
N ALA A 182 8.03 -11.39 -5.49
CA ALA A 182 8.16 -12.85 -5.58
C ALA A 182 7.08 -13.59 -4.78
N LYS A 183 6.71 -13.09 -3.59
CA LYS A 183 5.63 -13.67 -2.77
C LYS A 183 4.26 -13.55 -3.43
N VAL A 184 3.94 -12.38 -4.00
CA VAL A 184 2.70 -12.16 -4.76
C VAL A 184 2.62 -13.11 -5.94
N GLU A 185 3.70 -13.27 -6.72
CA GLU A 185 3.72 -14.20 -7.85
C GLU A 185 3.53 -15.67 -7.42
N ALA A 186 4.24 -16.11 -6.38
CA ALA A 186 4.11 -17.47 -5.87
C ALA A 186 2.68 -17.75 -5.38
N ALA A 187 2.14 -16.87 -4.54
CA ALA A 187 0.78 -17.00 -4.02
C ALA A 187 -0.27 -16.90 -5.14
N TYR A 188 -0.02 -16.08 -6.17
CA TYR A 188 -0.90 -15.98 -7.33
C TYR A 188 -1.03 -17.32 -8.05
N LYS A 189 0.11 -17.97 -8.34
CA LYS A 189 0.15 -19.28 -9.00
C LYS A 189 -0.52 -20.38 -8.19
N GLU A 190 -0.39 -20.34 -6.86
CA GLU A 190 -0.99 -21.32 -5.96
C GLU A 190 -2.50 -21.11 -5.78
N SER A 191 -2.96 -19.85 -5.78
CA SER A 191 -4.35 -19.51 -5.46
C SER A 191 -5.39 -19.99 -6.47
N GLY A 192 -5.00 -20.13 -7.75
CA GLY A 192 -5.94 -20.38 -8.84
C GLY A 192 -7.02 -19.30 -8.99
N ILE A 193 -6.82 -18.09 -8.44
CA ILE A 193 -7.87 -17.05 -8.35
C ILE A 193 -8.50 -16.71 -9.71
N GLY A 194 -7.70 -16.75 -10.79
CA GLY A 194 -8.18 -16.46 -12.14
C GLY A 194 -9.08 -17.51 -12.77
N SER A 195 -9.13 -18.71 -12.20
CA SER A 195 -10.01 -19.79 -12.67
C SER A 195 -11.39 -19.75 -12.00
N ILE A 196 -11.64 -18.82 -11.07
CA ILE A 196 -12.85 -18.77 -10.24
C ILE A 196 -13.67 -17.52 -10.60
N PRO A 197 -14.79 -17.67 -11.36
CA PRO A 197 -15.55 -16.53 -11.87
C PRO A 197 -16.06 -15.57 -10.78
N GLN A 198 -16.39 -16.08 -9.60
CA GLN A 198 -16.88 -15.29 -8.46
C GLN A 198 -15.80 -14.30 -7.94
N TYR A 199 -14.53 -14.58 -8.22
CA TYR A 199 -13.40 -13.76 -7.79
C TYR A 199 -12.85 -12.83 -8.87
N HIS A 200 -13.55 -12.68 -9.99
CA HIS A 200 -13.11 -11.83 -11.09
C HIS A 200 -12.70 -10.41 -10.64
N ALA A 201 -13.50 -9.74 -9.82
CA ALA A 201 -13.15 -8.40 -9.33
C ALA A 201 -11.89 -8.38 -8.43
N LEU A 202 -11.72 -9.40 -7.57
CA LEU A 202 -10.52 -9.55 -6.75
C LEU A 202 -9.29 -9.87 -7.59
N HIS A 203 -9.46 -10.66 -8.64
CA HIS A 203 -8.39 -11.02 -9.56
C HIS A 203 -7.89 -9.81 -10.33
N VAL A 204 -8.80 -9.04 -10.95
CA VAL A 204 -8.48 -7.77 -11.62
C VAL A 204 -7.78 -6.82 -10.66
N TRP A 205 -8.30 -6.68 -9.44
CA TRP A 205 -7.68 -5.85 -8.41
C TRP A 205 -6.27 -6.31 -8.04
N THR A 206 -6.06 -7.61 -7.86
CA THR A 206 -4.76 -8.18 -7.49
C THR A 206 -3.73 -7.94 -8.60
N LEU A 207 -4.09 -8.19 -9.87
CA LEU A 207 -3.21 -7.95 -11.01
C LEU A 207 -2.83 -6.48 -11.13
N MET A 208 -3.80 -5.58 -10.98
CA MET A 208 -3.53 -4.14 -10.99
C MET A 208 -2.59 -3.75 -9.87
N VAL A 209 -2.93 -4.10 -8.62
CA VAL A 209 -2.13 -3.77 -7.43
C VAL A 209 -0.71 -4.27 -7.56
N ALA A 210 -0.51 -5.55 -7.90
CA ALA A 210 0.82 -6.11 -8.12
C ALA A 210 1.60 -5.29 -9.17
N SER A 211 0.98 -5.05 -10.33
CA SER A 211 1.60 -4.38 -11.48
C SER A 211 2.06 -2.96 -11.20
N PHE A 212 1.23 -2.13 -10.53
CA PHE A 212 1.59 -0.73 -10.33
C PHE A 212 2.45 -0.49 -9.08
N THR A 213 2.52 -1.46 -8.15
CA THR A 213 3.25 -1.29 -6.88
C THR A 213 4.59 -2.01 -6.84
N VAL A 214 4.65 -3.31 -7.18
CA VAL A 214 5.80 -4.17 -6.82
C VAL A 214 6.39 -4.97 -7.97
N THR A 215 5.62 -5.34 -9.00
CA THR A 215 6.11 -6.18 -10.10
C THR A 215 6.39 -5.41 -11.38
N GLY A 216 5.62 -4.35 -11.67
CA GLY A 216 5.63 -3.73 -12.98
C GLY A 216 4.81 -4.50 -14.03
N THR A 217 4.71 -3.93 -15.23
CA THR A 217 3.90 -4.45 -16.34
C THR A 217 4.67 -5.34 -17.32
N SER A 218 5.97 -5.56 -17.08
CA SER A 218 6.84 -6.38 -17.94
C SER A 218 6.81 -7.86 -17.58
N GLU A 219 6.37 -8.21 -16.37
CA GLU A 219 6.39 -9.58 -15.88
C GLU A 219 5.52 -10.51 -16.75
N PRO A 220 6.08 -11.63 -17.27
CA PRO A 220 5.34 -12.51 -18.17
C PRO A 220 4.05 -13.06 -17.59
N TRP A 221 4.04 -13.41 -16.30
CA TRP A 221 2.87 -13.94 -15.62
C TRP A 221 1.75 -12.91 -15.47
N ILE A 222 2.10 -11.64 -15.20
CA ILE A 222 1.15 -10.52 -15.15
C ILE A 222 0.51 -10.33 -16.53
N ARG A 223 1.32 -10.28 -17.59
CA ARG A 223 0.82 -10.06 -18.96
C ARG A 223 -0.13 -11.16 -19.40
N LYS A 224 0.26 -12.42 -19.16
CA LYS A 224 -0.57 -13.58 -19.49
C LYS A 224 -1.89 -13.55 -18.71
N ALA A 225 -1.81 -13.39 -17.39
CA ALA A 225 -2.98 -13.32 -16.54
C ALA A 225 -3.91 -12.16 -16.94
N TRP A 226 -3.35 -10.98 -17.20
CA TRP A 226 -4.13 -9.81 -17.62
C TRP A 226 -4.88 -10.06 -18.93
N GLN A 227 -4.20 -10.64 -19.93
CA GLN A 227 -4.81 -11.04 -21.21
C GLN A 227 -6.01 -11.97 -21.04
N GLU A 228 -5.86 -12.98 -20.19
CA GLU A 228 -6.91 -13.97 -19.93
C GLU A 228 -8.08 -13.38 -19.12
N THR A 229 -7.84 -12.33 -18.34
CA THR A 229 -8.81 -11.80 -17.38
C THR A 229 -9.65 -10.66 -17.95
N THR A 230 -9.01 -9.65 -18.53
CA THR A 230 -9.66 -8.36 -18.83
C THR A 230 -9.73 -8.04 -20.31
N GLY A 231 -9.31 -8.96 -21.20
CA GLY A 231 -9.11 -8.71 -22.62
C GLY A 231 -10.13 -7.76 -23.25
N GLY A 232 -9.72 -6.51 -23.51
CA GLY A 232 -10.54 -5.49 -24.16
C GLY A 232 -11.44 -4.63 -23.27
N SER A 233 -11.44 -4.83 -21.95
CA SER A 233 -12.24 -4.00 -21.00
C SER A 233 -11.75 -2.57 -21.00
N LEU A 234 -12.66 -1.60 -20.92
CA LEU A 234 -12.32 -0.18 -20.80
C LEU A 234 -11.75 0.14 -19.41
N TRP A 235 -10.93 1.19 -19.31
CA TRP A 235 -10.41 1.65 -18.02
C TRP A 235 -11.52 1.91 -17.00
N THR A 236 -12.65 2.46 -17.42
CA THR A 236 -13.80 2.72 -16.54
C THR A 236 -14.38 1.45 -15.93
N GLU A 237 -14.40 0.36 -16.69
CA GLU A 237 -14.87 -0.96 -16.22
C GLU A 237 -13.86 -1.56 -15.24
N VAL A 238 -12.57 -1.55 -15.60
CA VAL A 238 -11.48 -1.98 -14.70
C VAL A 238 -11.53 -1.20 -13.40
N ARG A 239 -11.57 0.14 -13.47
CA ARG A 239 -11.65 1.03 -12.30
C ARG A 239 -12.85 0.71 -11.42
N SER A 240 -14.00 0.38 -12.02
CA SER A 240 -15.18 -0.03 -11.25
C SER A 240 -14.90 -1.29 -10.41
N HIS A 241 -14.17 -2.28 -10.93
CA HIS A 241 -13.76 -3.45 -10.16
C HIS A 241 -12.79 -3.08 -9.03
N LEU A 242 -11.85 -2.17 -9.28
CA LEU A 242 -10.90 -1.73 -8.26
C LEU A 242 -11.60 -1.06 -7.08
N GLN A 243 -12.58 -0.19 -7.35
CA GLN A 243 -13.35 0.53 -6.34
C GLN A 243 -14.24 -0.39 -5.49
N ARG A 244 -14.65 -1.55 -6.02
CA ARG A 244 -15.39 -2.58 -5.25
C ARG A 244 -14.53 -3.27 -4.21
N ILE A 245 -13.22 -3.32 -4.43
CA ILE A 245 -12.25 -3.93 -3.52
C ILE A 245 -11.67 -2.85 -2.61
N VAL A 246 -10.45 -2.38 -2.89
CA VAL A 246 -9.76 -1.34 -2.11
C VAL A 246 -9.03 -0.44 -3.08
N TRP A 247 -9.54 0.78 -3.29
CA TRP A 247 -8.94 1.72 -4.22
C TRP A 247 -9.11 3.16 -3.71
N ILE A 248 -8.01 3.89 -3.59
CA ILE A 248 -8.01 5.29 -3.16
C ILE A 248 -7.79 6.15 -4.39
N GLU A 249 -8.86 6.73 -4.92
CA GLU A 249 -8.86 7.43 -6.23
C GLU A 249 -7.75 8.48 -6.33
N LEU A 250 -7.64 9.32 -5.30
CA LEU A 250 -6.65 10.40 -5.24
C LEU A 250 -5.21 9.89 -5.26
N LEU A 251 -4.94 8.70 -4.72
CA LEU A 251 -3.59 8.13 -4.63
C LEU A 251 -3.25 7.23 -5.81
N HIS A 252 -4.26 6.54 -6.34
CA HIS A 252 -4.08 5.38 -7.21
C HIS A 252 -4.53 5.61 -8.64
N ASP A 253 -5.51 6.48 -8.93
CA ASP A 253 -6.12 6.59 -10.28
C ASP A 253 -5.08 6.83 -11.38
N LYS A 254 -4.25 7.87 -11.24
CA LYS A 254 -3.26 8.21 -12.28
C LYS A 254 -2.27 7.07 -12.54
N ALA A 255 -1.68 6.52 -11.47
CA ALA A 255 -0.71 5.44 -11.58
C ALA A 255 -1.35 4.12 -12.06
N GLY A 256 -2.60 3.87 -11.68
CA GLY A 256 -3.42 2.75 -12.13
C GLY A 256 -3.73 2.85 -13.61
N GLU A 257 -4.21 4.00 -14.08
CA GLU A 257 -4.54 4.20 -15.49
C GLU A 257 -3.30 4.09 -16.39
N ASP A 258 -2.17 4.67 -15.97
CA ASP A 258 -0.90 4.54 -16.69
C ASP A 258 -0.41 3.08 -16.75
N THR A 259 -0.66 2.31 -15.69
CA THR A 259 -0.36 0.86 -15.63
C THR A 259 -1.29 0.08 -16.56
N TYR A 260 -2.59 0.34 -16.49
CA TYR A 260 -3.61 -0.26 -17.37
C TYR A 260 -3.26 -0.04 -18.83
N ARG A 261 -2.98 1.21 -19.25
CA ARG A 261 -2.60 1.52 -20.63
C ARG A 261 -1.37 0.74 -21.09
N ARG A 262 -0.37 0.59 -20.22
CA ARG A 262 0.84 -0.20 -20.53
C ARG A 262 0.55 -1.69 -20.69
N LEU A 263 -0.32 -2.25 -19.85
CA LEU A 263 -0.78 -3.62 -19.98
C LEU A 263 -1.55 -3.81 -21.30
N GLU A 264 -2.48 -2.92 -21.64
CA GLU A 264 -3.23 -2.96 -22.90
C GLU A 264 -2.34 -2.79 -24.14
N HIS A 265 -1.37 -1.88 -24.10
CA HIS A 265 -0.42 -1.70 -25.20
C HIS A 265 0.44 -2.95 -25.43
N ALA A 266 0.86 -3.61 -24.34
CA ALA A 266 1.59 -4.87 -24.42
C ALA A 266 0.77 -6.00 -25.06
N GLN A 267 -0.56 -5.97 -24.95
CA GLN A 267 -1.44 -6.95 -25.61
C GLN A 267 -1.51 -6.74 -27.13
N ARG A 268 -1.46 -5.49 -27.60
CA ARG A 268 -1.66 -5.13 -29.02
C ARG A 268 -0.41 -5.25 -29.90
N GLY A 269 0.67 -5.85 -29.39
CA GLY A 269 1.86 -6.19 -30.17
C GLY A 269 2.67 -4.99 -30.72
N LYS A 270 2.48 -3.77 -30.21
CA LYS A 270 3.35 -2.65 -30.58
C LYS A 270 4.56 -2.60 -29.65
N PRO A 271 5.80 -2.56 -30.18
CA PRO A 271 6.98 -2.40 -29.33
C PRO A 271 6.84 -1.09 -28.56
N ALA A 272 6.84 -1.18 -27.23
CA ALA A 272 6.89 0.00 -26.39
C ALA A 272 8.21 0.72 -26.69
N ALA A 273 8.12 1.98 -27.10
CA ALA A 273 9.30 2.85 -27.11
C ALA A 273 9.91 2.79 -25.69
N ALA A 274 11.15 2.33 -25.63
CA ALA A 274 11.90 2.26 -24.40
C ALA A 274 12.03 3.67 -23.81
N ASN A 275 11.69 3.76 -22.52
CA ASN A 275 12.10 4.78 -21.55
C ASN A 275 11.96 6.26 -21.95
N LEU A 276 11.09 6.97 -21.23
CA LEU A 276 11.29 8.34 -20.69
C LEU A 276 9.97 8.79 -20.05
N PHE A 277 9.75 8.53 -18.75
CA PHE A 277 8.51 9.03 -18.09
C PHE A 277 8.66 9.56 -16.66
N TRP A 278 9.77 9.32 -15.97
CA TRP A 278 9.82 9.65 -14.53
C TRP A 278 10.31 11.08 -14.21
N SER A 279 10.55 11.95 -15.20
CA SER A 279 10.97 13.34 -14.99
C SER A 279 9.82 14.33 -14.71
N GLN A 280 8.55 13.94 -14.87
CA GLN A 280 7.40 14.86 -14.74
C GLN A 280 6.65 14.82 -13.39
N TRP A 281 7.11 14.04 -12.42
CA TRP A 281 6.46 13.92 -11.10
C TRP A 281 7.06 14.81 -10.00
N SER A 282 7.84 15.84 -10.36
CA SER A 282 8.49 16.76 -9.40
C SER A 282 7.70 18.04 -9.06
N CYS A 283 6.56 18.32 -9.68
CA CYS A 283 5.81 19.55 -9.43
C CYS A 283 4.30 19.34 -9.38
N GLN A 284 3.74 19.04 -8.21
CA GLN A 284 2.45 19.59 -7.77
C GLN A 284 2.45 19.78 -6.24
N SER A 285 2.78 21.01 -5.89
CA SER A 285 2.58 21.77 -4.65
C SER A 285 1.44 21.30 -3.73
N MET A 286 1.79 21.07 -2.46
CA MET A 286 0.91 21.36 -1.33
C MET A 286 0.49 22.85 -1.40
N PRO A 287 -0.78 23.21 -1.14
CA PRO A 287 -1.15 24.62 -1.06
C PRO A 287 -0.39 25.28 0.09
N ALA A 288 0.26 26.40 -0.22
CA ALA A 288 0.95 27.23 0.74
C ALA A 288 -0.05 27.74 1.80
N ILE A 289 0.34 27.60 3.07
CA ILE A 289 -0.35 28.24 4.19
C ILE A 289 -0.08 29.74 4.07
N SER A 290 -1.10 30.54 3.74
CA SER A 290 -0.99 32.00 3.80
C SER A 290 -0.77 32.42 5.25
N ARG A 291 0.31 33.17 5.48
CA ARG A 291 0.52 33.92 6.72
C ARG A 291 -0.10 35.29 6.51
N ASP A 292 -1.32 35.47 6.97
CA ASP A 292 -1.84 36.81 7.23
C ASP A 292 -1.35 37.26 8.61
N GLY A 293 -0.46 38.25 8.60
CA GLY A 293 -0.08 39.00 9.79
C GLY A 293 -1.19 39.98 10.18
N PRO A 294 -1.27 40.40 11.46
CA PRO A 294 -2.32 41.31 11.90
C PRO A 294 -2.07 42.71 11.36
N SER A 295 -3.08 43.27 10.71
CA SER A 295 -3.19 44.70 10.43
C SER A 295 -3.30 45.47 11.75
N LYS A 296 -2.44 46.46 11.91
CA LYS A 296 -2.64 47.55 12.88
C LYS A 296 -3.91 48.30 12.50
N GLN A 297 -4.75 48.59 13.49
CA GLN A 297 -5.71 49.68 13.44
C GLN A 297 -5.44 50.58 14.64
N ASP A 298 -5.61 51.87 14.36
CA ASP A 298 -5.30 53.04 15.19
C ASP A 298 -6.09 53.11 16.50
#